data_AF-A0A5B8VN15-F1
#
_entry.id   AF-A0A5B8VN15-F1
#
_cell.length_a   1.000
_cell.length_b   1.000
_cell.length_c   1.000
_cell.angle_alpha   90.00
_cell.angle_beta   90.00
_cell.angle_gamma   90.00
#
_symmetry.space_group_name_H-M   'P 1'
#
loop_
_entity.id
_entity.type
_entity.pdbx_description
1 polymer ?
#
loop_
_entity_poly.entity_id
_entity_poly.type
_entity_poly.pdbx_seq_one_letter_code
_entity_poly.pdbx_strand_id
1 'polypeptide(L)'
;MMLRLNLVADRNSLIPINYNYNLSAAIYRIIAKGDADFAELLHKRGYGKGFKFFTFSLIDAPFEVLGDRLKLVGNHASVLVSFHVPEAMENFIKGLFQSEQLVIEDYKSKSSFFVESISIEKNLLESYKDDERIEVELSPKSPIVAGLQNDLGNYIFLSPDDDRYVNSLIYNWTNKIKTIEQNEQVSQLSMKLISTNRPFKSKLITIKANTPQETKIRGWLNFKLIVKAEKRYVNLLQNTGVGIYNSMGMGCVQTKVNI
;
A
#
# COMPACT_ATOMS: atom_id res chain seq x y z
N MET A 1 8.69 0.74 8.49
CA MET A 1 8.72 2.19 8.72
C MET A 1 7.87 2.87 7.68
N MET A 2 7.09 3.88 8.08
CA MET A 2 6.20 4.63 7.21
C MET A 2 6.72 6.05 7.03
N LEU A 3 6.86 6.48 5.78
CA LEU A 3 7.26 7.80 5.38
C LEU A 3 6.04 8.55 4.84
N ARG A 4 5.91 9.83 5.18
CA ARG A 4 5.04 10.78 4.50
C ARG A 4 5.88 11.63 3.57
N LEU A 5 5.50 11.66 2.30
CA LEU A 5 6.03 12.57 1.31
C LEU A 5 5.03 13.72 1.16
N ASN A 6 5.48 14.94 1.42
CA ASN A 6 4.74 16.14 1.06
C ASN A 6 5.25 16.60 -0.30
N LEU A 7 4.31 16.80 -1.22
CA LEU A 7 4.57 16.95 -2.64
C LEU A 7 3.99 18.28 -3.13
N VAL A 8 4.72 18.93 -4.03
CA VAL A 8 4.26 20.09 -4.79
C VAL A 8 4.25 19.74 -6.26
N ALA A 9 3.10 19.91 -6.91
CA ALA A 9 2.93 19.64 -8.33
C ALA A 9 2.87 20.94 -9.14
N ASP A 10 3.07 20.83 -10.46
CA ASP A 10 2.81 21.96 -11.36
C ASP A 10 1.31 22.33 -11.37
N ARG A 11 1.01 23.58 -11.69
CA ARG A 11 -0.38 24.06 -11.81
C ARG A 11 -1.12 23.22 -12.87
N ASN A 12 -2.37 22.85 -12.58
CA ASN A 12 -3.21 22.00 -13.43
C ASN A 12 -2.72 20.56 -13.61
N SER A 13 -1.96 20.03 -12.65
CA SER A 13 -1.55 18.61 -12.64
C SER A 13 -2.75 17.67 -12.83
N LEU A 14 -2.59 16.73 -13.76
CA LEU A 14 -3.62 15.81 -14.20
C LEU A 14 -3.08 14.38 -14.16
N ILE A 15 -3.75 13.50 -13.43
CA ILE A 15 -3.37 12.09 -13.30
C ILE A 15 -4.53 11.17 -13.66
N PRO A 16 -4.28 9.93 -14.13
CA PRO A 16 -5.35 8.96 -14.36
C PRO A 16 -6.08 8.61 -13.06
N ILE A 17 -7.40 8.40 -13.10
CA ILE A 17 -8.17 7.98 -11.92
C ILE A 17 -7.68 6.65 -11.31
N ASN A 18 -7.06 5.82 -12.14
CA ASN A 18 -6.39 4.58 -11.79
C ASN A 18 -4.86 4.73 -11.68
N TYR A 19 -4.37 5.85 -11.15
CA TYR A 19 -2.93 6.14 -11.01
C TYR A 19 -2.14 5.14 -10.14
N ASN A 20 -2.80 4.23 -9.42
CA ASN A 20 -2.15 3.28 -8.51
C ASN A 20 -0.99 2.50 -9.17
N TYR A 21 -1.18 1.99 -10.39
CA TYR A 21 -0.12 1.31 -11.12
C TYR A 21 1.01 2.26 -11.55
N ASN A 22 0.67 3.46 -12.02
CA ASN A 22 1.64 4.47 -12.44
C ASN A 22 2.47 4.98 -11.25
N LEU A 23 1.85 5.14 -10.08
CA LEU A 23 2.50 5.51 -8.82
C LEU A 23 3.39 4.37 -8.31
N SER A 24 2.97 3.12 -8.41
CA SER A 24 3.83 1.96 -8.15
C SER A 24 5.08 1.99 -9.04
N ALA A 25 4.91 2.21 -10.35
CA ALA A 25 6.03 2.34 -11.27
C ALA A 25 6.95 3.52 -10.92
N ALA A 26 6.38 4.66 -10.48
CA ALA A 26 7.16 5.80 -10.00
C ALA A 26 8.01 5.45 -8.77
N ILE A 27 7.44 4.73 -7.79
CA ILE A 27 8.17 4.27 -6.61
C ILE A 27 9.31 3.32 -7.00
N TYR A 28 9.07 2.37 -7.90
CA TYR A 28 10.12 1.48 -8.38
C TYR A 28 11.24 2.23 -9.12
N ARG A 29 10.91 3.24 -9.94
CA ARG A 29 11.92 4.10 -10.57
C ARG A 29 12.74 4.87 -9.55
N ILE A 30 12.13 5.33 -8.47
CA ILE A 30 12.84 6.00 -7.38
C ILE A 30 13.79 5.01 -6.70
N ILE A 31 13.34 3.81 -6.33
CA ILE A 31 14.21 2.78 -5.74
C ILE A 31 15.40 2.47 -6.67
N ALA A 32 15.16 2.36 -7.99
CA ALA A 32 16.18 2.08 -8.98
C ALA A 32 17.27 3.17 -9.10
N LYS A 33 16.95 4.41 -8.75
CA LYS A 33 17.97 5.48 -8.64
C LYS A 33 18.90 5.27 -7.45
N GLY A 34 18.37 4.73 -6.34
CA GLY A 34 19.20 4.33 -5.20
C GLY A 34 20.08 3.12 -5.52
N ASP A 35 19.49 2.09 -6.14
CA ASP A 35 20.16 0.88 -6.60
C ASP A 35 19.30 0.17 -7.67
N ALA A 36 19.80 0.11 -8.90
CA ALA A 36 19.07 -0.44 -10.05
C ALA A 36 18.91 -1.96 -9.97
N ASP A 37 19.97 -2.68 -9.57
CA ASP A 37 19.99 -4.14 -9.49
C ASP A 37 19.05 -4.62 -8.39
N PHE A 38 19.09 -3.95 -7.23
CA PHE A 38 18.15 -4.20 -6.14
C PHE A 38 16.71 -3.97 -6.57
N ALA A 39 16.42 -2.87 -7.26
CA ALA A 39 15.06 -2.56 -7.71
C ALA A 39 14.53 -3.62 -8.69
N GLU A 40 15.38 -4.11 -9.59
CA GLU A 40 15.03 -5.18 -10.53
C GLU A 40 14.76 -6.51 -9.79
N LEU A 41 15.63 -6.90 -8.85
CA LEU A 41 15.44 -8.08 -8.02
C LEU A 41 14.13 -7.99 -7.23
N LEU A 42 13.88 -6.84 -6.60
CA LEU A 42 12.66 -6.60 -5.85
C LEU A 42 11.45 -6.70 -6.76
N HIS A 43 11.44 -6.03 -7.92
CA HIS A 43 10.30 -6.04 -8.84
C HIS A 43 10.03 -7.43 -9.44
N LYS A 44 11.04 -8.12 -9.95
CA LYS A 44 10.89 -9.43 -10.63
C LYS A 44 10.66 -10.57 -9.65
N ARG A 45 11.50 -10.68 -8.62
CA ARG A 45 11.49 -11.81 -7.68
C ARG A 45 10.74 -11.45 -6.40
N GLY A 46 11.16 -10.41 -5.69
CA GLY A 46 10.69 -10.16 -4.32
C GLY A 46 11.14 -11.28 -3.36
N TYR A 47 10.49 -11.38 -2.21
CA TYR A 47 10.83 -12.30 -1.13
C TYR A 47 9.83 -13.47 -1.05
N GLY A 48 10.34 -14.69 -0.87
CA GLY A 48 9.55 -15.91 -0.75
C GLY A 48 8.50 -16.05 -1.85
N LYS A 49 7.21 -15.93 -1.47
CA LYS A 49 6.05 -16.00 -2.38
C LYS A 49 5.87 -14.76 -3.28
N GLY A 50 6.95 -14.03 -3.58
CA GLY A 50 6.93 -12.82 -4.40
C GLY A 50 6.50 -11.54 -3.66
N PHE A 51 6.49 -11.55 -2.32
CA PHE A 51 6.18 -10.36 -1.54
C PHE A 51 7.24 -9.27 -1.75
N LYS A 52 6.78 -8.03 -1.89
CA LYS A 52 7.66 -6.86 -2.05
C LYS A 52 7.87 -6.12 -0.74
N PHE A 53 7.05 -6.42 0.26
CA PHE A 53 7.13 -5.89 1.62
C PHE A 53 7.17 -4.35 1.71
N PHE A 54 6.40 -3.70 0.84
CA PHE A 54 6.07 -2.29 0.92
C PHE A 54 4.63 -2.05 0.45
N THR A 55 4.05 -0.92 0.87
CA THR A 55 2.73 -0.44 0.47
C THR A 55 2.73 1.08 0.42
N PHE A 56 1.70 1.67 -0.17
CA PHE A 56 1.51 3.12 -0.17
C PHE A 56 0.03 3.50 -0.16
N SER A 57 -0.27 4.70 0.35
CA SER A 57 -1.64 5.21 0.42
C SER A 57 -2.15 5.69 -0.93
N LEU A 58 -3.43 6.04 -1.00
CA LEU A 58 -3.89 6.97 -2.02
C LEU A 58 -3.19 8.34 -1.84
N ILE A 59 -3.13 9.12 -2.92
CA ILE A 59 -2.65 10.49 -2.86
C ILE A 59 -3.71 11.29 -2.09
N ASP A 60 -3.29 11.92 -1.02
CA ASP A 60 -4.11 12.79 -0.20
C ASP A 60 -4.00 14.21 -0.74
N ALA A 61 -4.99 14.58 -1.56
CA ALA A 61 -5.16 15.90 -2.12
C ALA A 61 -6.61 16.07 -2.60
N PRO A 62 -7.11 17.31 -2.68
CA PRO A 62 -8.39 17.56 -3.33
C PRO A 62 -8.25 17.39 -4.84
N PHE A 63 -9.15 16.61 -5.44
CA PHE A 63 -9.20 16.37 -6.88
C PHE A 63 -10.57 16.70 -7.45
N GLU A 64 -10.59 17.30 -8.62
CA GLU A 64 -11.75 17.37 -9.50
C GLU A 64 -11.71 16.17 -10.47
N VAL A 65 -12.83 15.45 -10.60
CA VAL A 65 -12.93 14.32 -11.52
C VAL A 65 -13.34 14.82 -12.90
N LEU A 66 -12.48 14.61 -13.90
CA LEU A 66 -12.70 14.97 -15.29
C LEU A 66 -12.65 13.71 -16.16
N GLY A 67 -13.79 13.02 -16.30
CA GLY A 67 -13.85 11.75 -17.03
C GLY A 67 -12.97 10.66 -16.37
N ASP A 68 -11.95 10.19 -17.09
CA ASP A 68 -10.97 9.21 -16.60
C ASP A 68 -9.75 9.84 -15.91
N ARG A 69 -9.83 11.15 -15.60
CA ARG A 69 -8.75 11.93 -15.00
C ARG A 69 -9.15 12.56 -13.66
N LEU A 70 -8.12 12.79 -12.86
CA LEU A 70 -8.17 13.56 -11.63
C LEU A 70 -7.30 14.81 -11.84
N LYS A 71 -7.93 15.97 -11.83
CA LYS A 71 -7.25 17.26 -11.84
C LYS A 71 -7.01 17.69 -10.41
N LEU A 72 -5.74 17.92 -10.06
CA LEU A 72 -5.37 18.42 -8.74
C LEU A 72 -5.96 19.81 -8.53
N VAL A 73 -6.65 20.00 -7.41
CA VAL A 73 -7.12 21.33 -6.97
C VAL A 73 -6.03 21.93 -6.09
N GLY A 74 -5.46 23.06 -6.53
CA GLY A 74 -4.23 23.60 -5.93
C GLY A 74 -2.99 22.91 -6.48
N ASN A 75 -1.94 22.81 -5.65
CA ASN A 75 -0.64 22.24 -6.03
C ASN A 75 0.00 21.36 -4.95
N HIS A 76 -0.58 21.26 -3.76
CA HIS A 76 -0.04 20.40 -2.69
C HIS A 76 -0.73 19.04 -2.68
N ALA A 77 0.05 18.00 -2.42
CA ALA A 77 -0.43 16.64 -2.21
C ALA A 77 0.44 15.93 -1.17
N SER A 78 -0.06 14.86 -0.58
CA SER A 78 0.80 13.97 0.21
C SER A 78 0.54 12.50 -0.08
N VAL A 79 1.55 11.66 0.15
CA VAL A 79 1.43 10.21 0.03
C VAL A 79 2.23 9.53 1.12
N LEU A 80 1.65 8.46 1.69
CA LEU A 80 2.35 7.58 2.61
C LEU A 80 3.01 6.46 1.82
N VAL A 81 4.28 6.19 2.07
CA VAL A 81 5.01 5.02 1.54
C VAL A 81 5.62 4.29 2.72
N SER A 82 5.37 2.99 2.82
CA SER A 82 5.77 2.19 3.98
C SER A 82 6.55 0.98 3.53
N PHE A 83 7.66 0.70 4.19
CA PHE A 83 8.59 -0.39 3.89
C PHE A 83 8.81 -1.24 5.14
N HIS A 84 8.85 -2.56 5.00
CA HIS A 84 9.29 -3.44 6.08
C HIS A 84 10.78 -3.79 5.98
N VAL A 85 11.31 -3.91 4.76
CA VAL A 85 12.73 -4.21 4.52
C VAL A 85 13.55 -2.91 4.56
N PRO A 86 14.55 -2.79 5.45
CA PRO A 86 15.38 -1.57 5.56
C PRO A 86 16.08 -1.19 4.26
N GLU A 87 16.67 -2.16 3.55
CA GLU A 87 17.37 -1.92 2.28
C GLU A 87 16.47 -1.27 1.21
N ALA A 88 15.22 -1.72 1.10
CA ALA A 88 14.26 -1.12 0.16
C ALA A 88 13.95 0.34 0.48
N MET A 89 13.87 0.66 1.77
CA MET A 89 13.63 2.01 2.26
C MET A 89 14.85 2.92 2.05
N GLU A 90 16.05 2.42 2.33
CA GLU A 90 17.30 3.16 2.11
C GLU A 90 17.48 3.51 0.64
N ASN A 91 17.29 2.54 -0.25
CA ASN A 91 17.36 2.78 -1.70
C ASN A 91 16.27 3.72 -2.18
N PHE A 92 15.07 3.66 -1.59
CA PHE A 92 14.01 4.64 -1.87
C PHE A 92 14.43 6.06 -1.45
N ILE A 93 14.96 6.25 -0.24
CA ILE A 93 15.40 7.56 0.26
C ILE A 93 16.56 8.12 -0.57
N LYS A 94 17.60 7.30 -0.83
CA LYS A 94 18.71 7.67 -1.72
C LYS A 94 18.20 8.11 -3.10
N GLY A 95 17.27 7.33 -3.65
CA GLY A 95 16.65 7.62 -4.94
C GLY A 95 15.81 8.90 -4.94
N LEU A 96 15.11 9.22 -3.84
CA LEU A 96 14.38 10.48 -3.70
C LEU A 96 15.33 11.68 -3.72
N PHE A 97 16.45 11.61 -2.99
CA PHE A 97 17.47 12.68 -3.01
C PHE A 97 18.07 12.90 -4.39
N GLN A 98 18.21 11.86 -5.21
CA GLN A 98 18.71 11.99 -6.58
C GLN A 98 17.63 12.42 -7.59
N SER A 99 16.36 12.06 -7.35
CA SER A 99 15.26 12.32 -8.27
C SER A 99 14.63 13.68 -8.09
N GLU A 100 14.49 14.10 -6.83
CA GLU A 100 13.71 15.25 -6.33
C GLU A 100 12.22 15.25 -6.74
N GLN A 101 11.82 14.37 -7.66
CA GLN A 101 10.48 14.30 -8.22
C GLN A 101 9.92 12.88 -8.24
N LEU A 102 8.62 12.79 -8.01
CA LEU A 102 7.76 11.65 -8.29
C LEU A 102 6.94 11.95 -9.53
N VAL A 103 7.10 11.14 -10.58
CA VAL A 103 6.40 11.34 -11.86
C VAL A 103 5.29 10.31 -12.03
N ILE A 104 4.06 10.76 -12.20
CA ILE A 104 2.90 9.92 -12.53
C ILE A 104 2.55 10.16 -13.99
N GLU A 105 2.74 9.16 -14.83
CA GLU A 105 2.52 9.28 -16.27
C GLU A 105 1.81 8.05 -16.84
N ASP A 106 0.93 8.29 -17.80
CA ASP A 106 0.35 7.30 -18.70
C ASP A 106 0.36 7.84 -20.14
N TYR A 107 -0.29 7.14 -21.07
CA TYR A 107 -0.30 7.53 -22.47
C TYR A 107 -1.02 8.85 -22.80
N LYS A 108 -1.82 9.43 -21.89
CA LYS A 108 -2.49 10.73 -22.12
C LYS A 108 -1.94 11.88 -21.29
N SER A 109 -1.33 11.61 -20.14
CA SER A 109 -0.96 12.64 -19.17
C SER A 109 0.31 12.29 -18.43
N LYS A 110 1.12 13.31 -18.13
CA LYS A 110 2.32 13.23 -17.30
C LYS A 110 2.29 14.38 -16.32
N SER A 111 2.35 14.06 -15.03
CA SER A 111 2.43 15.05 -13.95
C SER A 111 3.64 14.77 -13.07
N SER A 112 4.44 15.79 -12.83
CA SER A 112 5.58 15.77 -11.92
C SER A 112 5.18 16.34 -10.57
N PHE A 113 5.60 15.66 -9.50
CA PHE A 113 5.41 16.05 -8.12
C PHE A 113 6.78 16.20 -7.46
N PHE A 114 7.20 17.42 -7.17
CA PHE A 114 8.42 17.71 -6.44
C PHE A 114 8.28 17.34 -4.98
N VAL A 115 9.31 16.75 -4.40
CA VAL A 115 9.34 16.39 -2.98
C VAL A 115 9.70 17.63 -2.18
N GLU A 116 8.72 18.21 -1.50
CA GLU A 116 8.92 19.38 -0.64
C GLU A 116 9.53 18.97 0.71
N SER A 117 9.04 17.87 1.28
CA SER A 117 9.59 17.31 2.52
C SER A 117 9.27 15.83 2.68
N ILE A 118 10.08 15.17 3.51
CA ILE A 118 9.91 13.78 3.93
C ILE A 118 9.84 13.78 5.45
N SER A 119 8.83 13.15 6.02
CA SER A 119 8.73 12.92 7.47
C SER A 119 8.47 11.46 7.78
N ILE A 120 9.00 10.98 8.90
CA ILE A 120 8.70 9.64 9.41
C ILE A 120 7.40 9.74 10.21
N GLU A 121 6.42 8.88 9.91
CA GLU A 121 5.19 8.83 10.71
C GLU A 121 5.50 8.22 12.08
N LYS A 122 4.97 8.84 13.14
CA LYS A 122 5.15 8.37 14.52
C LYS A 122 4.70 6.91 14.65
N ASN A 123 5.57 6.05 15.17
CA ASN A 123 5.20 4.70 15.50
C ASN A 123 4.53 4.67 16.88
N LEU A 124 3.20 4.53 16.87
CA LEU A 124 2.37 4.50 18.08
C LEU A 124 2.59 3.25 18.95
N LEU A 125 3.40 2.31 18.49
CA LEU A 125 3.65 1.03 19.14
C LEU A 125 5.07 0.93 19.73
N GLU A 126 5.82 2.03 19.81
CA GLU A 126 7.22 2.06 20.29
C GLU A 126 7.39 1.60 21.74
N SER A 127 6.39 1.81 22.59
CA SER A 127 6.44 1.42 24.01
C SER A 127 6.32 -0.08 24.25
N TYR A 128 5.86 -0.84 23.26
CA TYR A 128 5.60 -2.28 23.38
C TYR A 128 6.81 -3.09 22.93
N LYS A 129 7.09 -4.19 23.63
CA LYS A 129 8.12 -5.15 23.21
C LYS A 129 7.66 -5.93 21.98
N ASP A 130 8.61 -6.43 21.18
CA ASP A 130 8.29 -7.08 19.91
C ASP A 130 7.45 -8.36 20.05
N ASP A 131 7.66 -9.13 21.12
CA ASP A 131 6.93 -10.33 21.51
C ASP A 131 5.65 -10.05 22.31
N GLU A 132 5.38 -8.79 22.63
CA GLU A 132 4.19 -8.40 23.39
C GLU A 132 2.93 -8.50 22.51
N ARG A 133 1.89 -9.17 23.03
CA ARG A 133 0.61 -9.29 22.33
C ARG A 133 -0.23 -8.04 22.55
N ILE A 134 -0.45 -7.30 21.47
CA ILE A 134 -1.20 -6.04 21.45
C ILE A 134 -2.48 -6.19 20.64
N GLU A 135 -3.45 -5.32 20.91
CA GLU A 135 -4.65 -5.13 20.10
C GLU A 135 -4.69 -3.69 19.61
N VAL A 136 -4.84 -3.50 18.29
CA VAL A 136 -4.82 -2.17 17.68
C VAL A 136 -5.91 -2.00 16.62
N GLU A 137 -6.39 -0.77 16.48
CA GLU A 137 -7.29 -0.38 15.40
C GLU A 137 -6.51 0.17 14.20
N LEU A 138 -6.73 -0.42 13.04
CA LEU A 138 -6.14 -0.03 11.76
C LEU A 138 -7.20 0.61 10.84
N SER A 139 -6.87 1.78 10.33
CA SER A 139 -7.68 2.51 9.35
C SER A 139 -7.05 2.42 7.94
N PRO A 140 -7.77 1.93 6.92
CA PRO A 140 -7.30 1.90 5.54
C PRO A 140 -6.99 3.30 4.98
N LYS A 141 -5.83 3.43 4.34
CA LYS A 141 -5.35 4.59 3.58
C LYS A 141 -5.24 4.31 2.08
N SER A 142 -5.41 3.05 1.71
CA SER A 142 -5.65 2.60 0.34
C SER A 142 -6.63 1.43 0.37
N PRO A 143 -7.29 1.08 -0.76
CA PRO A 143 -8.23 -0.03 -0.80
C PRO A 143 -7.57 -1.33 -0.34
N ILE A 144 -8.24 -2.05 0.55
CA ILE A 144 -7.81 -3.39 0.95
C ILE A 144 -8.41 -4.39 -0.04
N VAL A 145 -7.58 -5.32 -0.50
CA VAL A 145 -8.00 -6.38 -1.43
C VAL A 145 -7.89 -7.71 -0.70
N ALA A 146 -9.02 -8.39 -0.53
CA ALA A 146 -9.10 -9.79 -0.15
C ALA A 146 -9.51 -10.62 -1.38
N GLY A 147 -8.98 -11.82 -1.50
CA GLY A 147 -9.28 -12.66 -2.64
C GLY A 147 -8.85 -14.11 -2.45
N LEU A 148 -9.50 -14.99 -3.20
CA LEU A 148 -9.18 -16.41 -3.27
C LEU A 148 -8.82 -16.75 -4.70
N GLN A 149 -7.81 -17.59 -4.90
CA GLN A 149 -7.51 -18.10 -6.24
C GLN A 149 -8.53 -19.19 -6.59
N ASN A 150 -9.06 -19.14 -7.80
CA ASN A 150 -9.81 -20.23 -8.39
C ASN A 150 -8.86 -21.29 -8.98
N ASP A 151 -9.42 -22.36 -9.54
CA ASP A 151 -8.65 -23.47 -10.12
C ASP A 151 -7.74 -23.05 -11.29
N LEU A 152 -8.06 -21.92 -11.93
CA LEU A 152 -7.26 -21.33 -13.01
C LEU A 152 -6.18 -20.36 -12.50
N GLY A 153 -6.03 -20.22 -11.18
CA GLY A 153 -5.08 -19.31 -10.53
C GLY A 153 -5.51 -17.83 -10.49
N ASN A 154 -6.70 -17.51 -11.02
CA ASN A 154 -7.25 -16.16 -11.03
C ASN A 154 -7.89 -15.81 -9.69
N TYR A 155 -7.73 -14.56 -9.26
CA TYR A 155 -8.34 -14.09 -8.01
C TYR A 155 -9.83 -13.78 -8.18
N ILE A 156 -10.65 -14.38 -7.33
CA ILE A 156 -12.01 -13.96 -7.02
C ILE A 156 -11.92 -12.96 -5.87
N PHE A 157 -12.23 -11.69 -6.14
CA PHE A 157 -12.19 -10.63 -5.14
C PHE A 157 -13.42 -10.68 -4.22
N LEU A 158 -13.18 -10.64 -2.92
CA LEU A 158 -14.23 -10.74 -1.91
C LEU A 158 -14.72 -9.36 -1.48
N SER A 159 -16.03 -9.22 -1.20
CA SER A 159 -16.59 -8.06 -0.51
C SER A 159 -16.33 -8.17 1.00
N PRO A 160 -16.23 -7.05 1.75
CA PRO A 160 -16.24 -7.07 3.21
C PRO A 160 -17.44 -7.80 3.82
N ASP A 161 -18.57 -7.90 3.10
CA ASP A 161 -19.77 -8.66 3.50
C ASP A 161 -19.63 -10.18 3.30
N ASP A 162 -18.57 -10.65 2.64
CA ASP A 162 -18.32 -12.08 2.43
C ASP A 162 -17.69 -12.68 3.69
N ASP A 163 -18.26 -13.76 4.22
CA ASP A 163 -17.77 -14.45 5.44
C ASP A 163 -16.30 -14.90 5.33
N ARG A 164 -15.78 -15.07 4.11
CA ARG A 164 -14.39 -15.47 3.85
C ARG A 164 -13.42 -14.29 3.83
N TYR A 165 -13.90 -13.04 3.84
CA TYR A 165 -13.08 -11.84 3.67
C TYR A 165 -11.98 -11.74 4.73
N VAL A 166 -12.35 -11.78 6.01
CA VAL A 166 -11.40 -11.67 7.13
C VAL A 166 -10.42 -12.84 7.13
N ASN A 167 -10.89 -14.07 6.86
CA ASN A 167 -10.04 -15.25 6.80
C ASN A 167 -9.02 -15.18 5.66
N SER A 168 -9.39 -14.63 4.50
CA SER A 168 -8.47 -14.37 3.39
C SER A 168 -7.37 -13.37 3.79
N LEU A 169 -7.73 -12.31 4.54
CA LEU A 169 -6.75 -11.34 5.05
C LEU A 169 -5.80 -11.94 6.08
N ILE A 170 -6.31 -12.72 7.04
CA ILE A 170 -5.48 -13.43 8.03
C ILE A 170 -4.56 -14.42 7.31
N TYR A 171 -5.06 -15.18 6.33
CA TYR A 171 -4.25 -16.09 5.53
C TYR A 171 -3.09 -15.37 4.83
N ASN A 172 -3.35 -14.22 4.22
CA ASN A 172 -2.30 -13.40 3.60
C ASN A 172 -1.28 -12.92 4.64
N TRP A 173 -1.73 -12.42 5.79
CA TRP A 173 -0.86 -11.95 6.88
C TRP A 173 0.03 -13.07 7.41
N THR A 174 -0.52 -14.26 7.68
CA THR A 174 0.23 -15.45 8.07
C THR A 174 1.33 -15.80 7.06
N ASN A 175 1.05 -15.72 5.75
CA ASN A 175 2.05 -16.01 4.72
C ASN A 175 3.16 -14.95 4.67
N LYS A 176 2.86 -13.68 4.95
CA LYS A 176 3.89 -12.64 5.10
C LYS A 176 4.80 -12.95 6.28
N ILE A 177 4.24 -13.32 7.43
CA ILE A 177 5.01 -13.68 8.64
C ILE A 177 5.92 -14.87 8.33
N LYS A 178 5.38 -15.97 7.78
CA LYS A 178 6.17 -17.16 7.43
C LYS A 178 7.32 -16.88 6.47
N THR A 179 7.16 -15.89 5.59
CA THR A 179 8.22 -15.50 4.65
C THR A 179 9.36 -14.74 5.35
N ILE A 180 9.06 -13.96 6.40
CA ILE A 180 10.07 -13.22 7.19
C ILE A 180 10.72 -14.12 8.24
N GLU A 181 9.92 -14.85 9.00
CA GLU A 181 10.34 -15.71 10.12
C GLU A 181 10.75 -17.13 9.67
N GLN A 182 10.98 -17.34 8.36
CA GLN A 182 11.46 -18.62 7.80
C GLN A 182 10.70 -19.88 8.26
N ASN A 183 9.37 -19.82 8.28
CA ASN A 183 8.44 -20.89 8.69
C ASN A 183 8.40 -21.26 10.18
N GLU A 184 8.76 -20.35 11.09
CA GLU A 184 8.41 -20.50 12.50
C GLU A 184 6.89 -20.63 12.74
N GLN A 185 6.53 -21.24 13.88
CA GLN A 185 5.14 -21.39 14.29
C GLN A 185 4.54 -20.02 14.59
N VAL A 186 3.70 -19.54 13.67
CA VAL A 186 2.99 -18.27 13.84
C VAL A 186 2.02 -18.38 15.02
N SER A 187 2.17 -17.51 16.01
CA SER A 187 1.25 -17.41 17.14
C SER A 187 -0.16 -17.02 16.69
N GLN A 188 -1.16 -17.14 17.58
CA GLN A 188 -2.55 -16.88 17.21
C GLN A 188 -2.72 -15.44 16.69
N LEU A 189 -3.10 -15.28 15.42
CA LEU A 189 -3.48 -14.01 14.81
C LEU A 189 -5.00 -13.85 14.91
N SER A 190 -5.46 -12.64 15.21
CA SER A 190 -6.88 -12.29 15.15
C SER A 190 -7.07 -10.99 14.39
N MET A 191 -8.14 -10.94 13.59
CA MET A 191 -8.57 -9.77 12.86
C MET A 191 -10.10 -9.72 12.92
N LYS A 192 -10.65 -8.53 13.14
CA LYS A 192 -12.08 -8.27 13.08
C LYS A 192 -12.34 -7.05 12.21
N LEU A 193 -13.33 -7.14 11.34
CA LEU A 193 -13.80 -6.01 10.56
C LEU A 193 -14.82 -5.22 11.36
N ILE A 194 -14.64 -3.90 11.42
CA ILE A 194 -15.56 -2.97 12.06
C ILE A 194 -16.11 -2.03 10.99
N SER A 195 -17.42 -2.12 10.76
CA SER A 195 -18.12 -1.20 9.86
C SER A 195 -18.07 0.23 10.40
N THR A 196 -18.04 1.21 9.50
CA THR A 196 -18.22 2.62 9.88
C THR A 196 -19.66 3.05 9.59
N ASN A 197 -20.01 4.29 9.95
CA ASN A 197 -21.31 4.88 9.60
C ASN A 197 -21.48 5.10 8.07
N ARG A 198 -20.44 4.83 7.27
CA ARG A 198 -20.49 4.90 5.80
C ARG A 198 -20.51 3.48 5.24
N PRO A 199 -21.26 3.23 4.16
CA PRO A 199 -21.24 1.93 3.49
C PRO A 199 -19.83 1.64 2.95
N PHE A 200 -19.52 0.36 2.81
CA PHE A 200 -18.27 -0.08 2.19
C PHE A 200 -18.14 0.52 0.80
N LYS A 201 -17.01 1.16 0.53
CA LYS A 201 -16.73 1.79 -0.76
C LYS A 201 -15.83 0.88 -1.57
N SER A 202 -16.37 0.31 -2.64
CA SER A 202 -15.54 -0.41 -3.61
C SER A 202 -14.75 0.58 -4.48
N LYS A 203 -13.52 0.21 -4.84
CA LYS A 203 -12.71 0.87 -5.87
C LYS A 203 -12.23 -0.20 -6.84
N LEU A 204 -12.58 -0.04 -8.12
CA LEU A 204 -12.06 -0.87 -9.20
C LEU A 204 -10.84 -0.19 -9.79
N ILE A 205 -9.71 -0.88 -9.79
CA ILE A 205 -8.41 -0.35 -10.22
C ILE A 205 -7.93 -1.16 -11.40
N THR A 206 -7.59 -0.46 -12.48
CA THR A 206 -7.06 -1.08 -13.69
C THR A 206 -5.53 -1.04 -13.65
N ILE A 207 -4.90 -2.19 -13.80
CA ILE A 207 -3.46 -2.38 -13.85
C ILE A 207 -3.06 -2.60 -15.31
N LYS A 208 -1.97 -1.95 -15.76
CA LYS A 208 -1.52 -1.99 -17.16
C LYS A 208 -2.65 -1.65 -18.15
N ALA A 209 -3.33 -0.53 -17.89
CA ALA A 209 -4.47 -0.11 -18.71
C ALA A 209 -4.08 0.04 -20.19
N ASN A 210 -4.94 -0.44 -21.10
CA ASN A 210 -4.76 -0.42 -22.55
C ASN A 210 -3.58 -1.27 -23.05
N THR A 211 -3.25 -2.35 -22.35
CA THR A 211 -2.29 -3.36 -22.85
C THR A 211 -2.91 -4.76 -22.83
N PRO A 212 -2.34 -5.74 -23.56
CA PRO A 212 -2.81 -7.13 -23.53
C PRO A 212 -2.75 -7.79 -22.13
N GLN A 213 -2.00 -7.19 -21.20
CA GLN A 213 -1.85 -7.66 -19.82
C GLN A 213 -2.71 -6.85 -18.84
N GLU A 214 -3.69 -6.09 -19.34
CA GLU A 214 -4.63 -5.35 -18.51
C GLU A 214 -5.35 -6.29 -17.53
N THR A 215 -5.39 -5.91 -16.26
CA THR A 215 -6.18 -6.62 -15.25
C THR A 215 -6.90 -5.64 -14.34
N LYS A 216 -8.04 -6.06 -13.79
CA LYS A 216 -8.87 -5.23 -12.91
C LYS A 216 -8.89 -5.83 -11.53
N ILE A 217 -8.50 -5.02 -10.55
CA ILE A 217 -8.45 -5.39 -9.13
C ILE A 217 -9.55 -4.63 -8.41
N ARG A 218 -10.35 -5.32 -7.60
CA ARG A 218 -11.38 -4.69 -6.77
C ARG A 218 -10.92 -4.70 -5.31
N GLY A 219 -10.83 -3.52 -4.72
CA GLY A 219 -10.56 -3.33 -3.29
C GLY A 219 -11.63 -2.50 -2.61
N TRP A 220 -11.55 -2.42 -1.28
CA TRP A 220 -12.59 -1.83 -0.45
C TRP A 220 -12.03 -0.85 0.58
N LEU A 221 -12.85 0.15 0.91
CA LEU A 221 -12.63 1.23 1.88
C LEU A 221 -13.87 1.41 2.77
N ASN A 222 -13.82 2.39 3.69
CA ASN A 222 -14.88 2.76 4.64
C ASN A 222 -15.17 1.74 5.76
N PHE A 223 -14.14 1.06 6.23
CA PHE A 223 -14.18 0.19 7.40
C PHE A 223 -12.89 0.33 8.20
N LYS A 224 -12.87 -0.24 9.41
CA LYS A 224 -11.69 -0.36 10.24
C LYS A 224 -11.40 -1.83 10.50
N LEU A 225 -10.18 -2.16 10.90
CA LEU A 225 -9.80 -3.50 11.34
C LEU A 225 -9.27 -3.44 12.77
N ILE A 226 -9.80 -4.27 13.65
CA ILE A 226 -9.15 -4.56 14.93
C ILE A 226 -8.26 -5.77 14.71
N VAL A 227 -6.96 -5.63 14.98
CA VAL A 227 -6.02 -6.75 14.86
C VAL A 227 -5.36 -7.02 16.21
N LYS A 228 -5.14 -8.30 16.50
CA LYS A 228 -4.49 -8.75 17.72
C LYS A 228 -3.44 -9.82 17.41
N ALA A 229 -2.19 -9.51 17.73
CA ALA A 229 -1.02 -10.37 17.54
C ALA A 229 0.16 -9.83 18.34
N GLU A 230 1.31 -10.50 18.26
CA GLU A 230 2.59 -9.92 18.70
C GLU A 230 2.88 -8.62 17.95
N LYS A 231 3.44 -7.64 18.64
CA LYS A 231 3.71 -6.30 18.09
C LYS A 231 4.58 -6.36 16.84
N ARG A 232 5.57 -7.26 16.75
CA ARG A 232 6.36 -7.45 15.52
C ARG A 232 5.51 -7.84 14.30
N TYR A 233 4.47 -8.65 14.49
CA TYR A 233 3.56 -9.06 13.42
C TYR A 233 2.58 -7.94 13.05
N VAL A 234 2.13 -7.14 14.01
CA VAL A 234 1.34 -5.93 13.75
C VAL A 234 2.17 -4.92 12.96
N ASN A 235 3.42 -4.69 13.35
CA ASN A 235 4.37 -3.85 12.61
C ASN A 235 4.59 -4.35 11.18
N LEU A 236 4.74 -5.67 10.97
CA LEU A 236 4.82 -6.26 9.63
C LEU A 236 3.58 -5.91 8.81
N LEU A 237 2.38 -6.05 9.39
CA LEU A 237 1.13 -5.74 8.70
C LEU A 237 1.03 -4.25 8.33
N GLN A 238 1.40 -3.35 9.23
CA GLN A 238 1.42 -1.90 8.95
C GLN A 238 2.46 -1.52 7.89
N ASN A 239 3.64 -2.13 7.93
CA ASN A 239 4.73 -1.82 7.02
C ASN A 239 4.49 -2.36 5.60
N THR A 240 3.79 -3.49 5.49
CA THR A 240 3.59 -4.20 4.22
C THR A 240 2.18 -4.09 3.66
N GLY A 241 1.24 -3.57 4.44
CA GLY A 241 -0.17 -3.45 4.10
C GLY A 241 -0.98 -4.73 4.32
N VAL A 242 -2.30 -4.58 4.39
CA VAL A 242 -3.28 -5.66 4.58
C VAL A 242 -3.73 -6.24 3.24
N GLY A 243 -3.85 -7.56 3.15
CA GLY A 243 -4.34 -8.23 1.93
C GLY A 243 -3.32 -8.30 0.80
N ILE A 244 -3.80 -8.43 -0.44
CA ILE A 244 -2.98 -8.66 -1.64
C ILE A 244 -2.74 -7.37 -2.45
N TYR A 245 -1.79 -7.41 -3.40
CA TYR A 245 -1.40 -6.30 -4.29
C TYR A 245 -0.81 -5.06 -3.59
N ASN A 246 -0.09 -5.26 -2.48
CA ASN A 246 0.38 -4.14 -1.67
C ASN A 246 1.32 -3.18 -2.38
N SER A 247 2.29 -3.71 -3.15
CA SER A 247 3.22 -2.90 -3.96
C SER A 247 2.55 -2.22 -5.15
N MET A 248 1.28 -2.49 -5.42
CA MET A 248 0.47 -1.77 -6.42
C MET A 248 -0.43 -0.70 -5.77
N GLY A 249 -0.22 -0.39 -4.48
CA GLY A 249 -0.92 0.69 -3.78
C GLY A 249 -2.20 0.24 -3.10
N MET A 250 -2.23 -1.01 -2.63
CA MET A 250 -3.34 -1.59 -1.88
C MET A 250 -2.93 -1.90 -0.44
N GLY A 251 -3.90 -1.89 0.46
CA GLY A 251 -3.71 -2.39 1.81
C GLY A 251 -2.96 -1.49 2.78
N CYS A 252 -2.46 -0.33 2.37
CA CYS A 252 -1.87 0.64 3.28
C CYS A 252 -2.87 1.02 4.38
N VAL A 253 -2.43 0.97 5.64
CA VAL A 253 -3.21 1.22 6.84
C VAL A 253 -2.40 2.07 7.81
N GLN A 254 -3.07 2.87 8.64
CA GLN A 254 -2.45 3.53 9.78
C GLN A 254 -3.16 3.12 11.07
N THR A 255 -2.40 3.01 12.15
CA THR A 255 -2.99 2.90 13.49
C THR A 255 -3.55 4.25 13.88
N LYS A 256 -4.77 4.26 14.43
CA LYS A 256 -5.26 5.41 15.18
C LYS A 256 -5.14 5.11 16.67
N VAL A 257 -4.62 6.07 17.43
CA VAL A 257 -4.91 6.10 18.87
C VAL A 257 -6.31 6.69 18.98
N ASN A 258 -7.22 5.98 19.67
CA ASN A 258 -8.38 6.65 20.23
C ASN A 258 -7.84 7.56 21.33
N ILE A 259 -7.75 8.86 21.05
CA ILE A 259 -7.65 9.89 22.08
C ILE A 259 -9.07 10.11 22.60
#